data_AF-A0A3Q9RN43-F1
#
_entry.id   AF-A0A3Q9RN43-F1
#
_cell.length_a   1.000
_cell.length_b   1.000
_cell.length_c   1.000
_cell.angle_alpha   90.00
_cell.angle_beta   90.00
_cell.angle_gamma   90.00
#
_symmetry.space_group_name_H-M   'P 1'
#
loop_
_entity.id
_entity.type
_entity.pdbx_description
1 polymer ?
#
loop_
_entity_poly.entity_id
_entity_poly.type
_entity_poly.pdbx_seq_one_letter_code
_entity_poly.pdbx_strand_id
1 'polypeptide(L)'
;MFDIEKCEVCTFRNGCYKEGAKSKTYSVTIKSTEHREQEAFQDSEEFKTLAKKRYKIEAKNSKLKHRHGYDEASLAGLFGMAIQGTTAIFAVNLKRILTLIKDEK
;
A
#
# COMPACT_ATOMS: atom_id res chain seq x y z
N MET A 1 -20.34 28.32 6.99
CA MET A 1 -20.29 29.04 5.70
C MET A 1 -19.42 30.27 5.90
N PHE A 2 -18.48 30.57 4.99
CA PHE A 2 -17.63 31.76 5.14
C PHE A 2 -18.48 33.01 4.89
N ASP A 3 -18.47 33.91 5.86
CA ASP A 3 -19.25 35.15 5.86
C ASP A 3 -18.28 36.26 6.22
N ILE A 4 -18.05 37.18 5.27
CA ILE A 4 -16.95 38.14 5.33
C ILE A 4 -17.11 39.04 6.54
N GLU A 5 -18.31 39.57 6.75
CA GLU A 5 -18.60 40.48 7.86
C GLU A 5 -18.37 39.79 9.21
N LYS A 6 -18.77 38.51 9.32
CA LYS A 6 -18.52 37.71 10.53
C LYS A 6 -17.06 37.33 10.69
N CYS A 7 -16.35 37.03 9.61
CA CYS A 7 -14.95 36.60 9.65
C CYS A 7 -13.99 37.76 9.91
N GLU A 8 -14.33 38.97 9.48
CA GLU A 8 -13.50 40.18 9.67
C GLU A 8 -13.43 40.59 11.14
N VAL A 9 -14.56 40.51 11.86
CA VAL A 9 -14.66 40.82 13.30
C VAL A 9 -14.41 39.61 14.21
N CYS A 10 -14.16 38.43 13.65
CA CYS A 10 -13.96 37.20 14.41
C CYS A 10 -12.67 37.26 15.24
N THR A 11 -12.76 36.93 16.52
CA THR A 11 -11.59 36.84 17.42
C THR A 11 -10.58 35.77 17.01
N PHE A 12 -11.02 34.75 16.27
CA PHE A 12 -10.19 33.67 15.72
C PHE A 12 -9.80 33.88 14.24
N ARG A 13 -9.85 35.12 13.73
CA ARG A 13 -9.59 35.42 12.31
C ARG A 13 -8.17 35.09 11.85
N ASN A 14 -7.19 35.13 12.76
CA ASN A 14 -5.79 34.86 12.46
C ASN A 14 -5.59 33.43 11.92
N GLY A 15 -5.11 33.32 10.67
CA GLY A 15 -4.91 32.05 9.97
C GLY A 15 -6.15 31.51 9.23
N CYS A 16 -7.34 32.09 9.44
CA CYS A 16 -8.58 31.69 8.77
C CYS A 16 -9.07 32.73 7.74
N TYR A 17 -9.00 34.02 8.10
CA TYR A 17 -9.37 35.15 7.27
C TYR A 17 -8.09 35.87 6.81
N LYS A 18 -8.03 36.21 5.53
CA LYS A 18 -6.97 37.06 4.97
C LYS A 18 -7.52 38.47 4.83
N GLU A 19 -6.77 39.46 5.31
CA GLU A 19 -7.22 40.85 5.31
C GLU A 19 -7.51 41.33 3.87
N GLY A 20 -8.70 41.91 3.67
CA GLY A 20 -9.19 42.30 2.33
C GLY A 20 -9.75 41.15 1.48
N ALA A 21 -9.91 39.93 2.03
CA ALA A 21 -10.49 38.81 1.28
C ALA A 21 -12.00 39.01 1.04
N LYS A 22 -12.39 39.00 -0.24
CA LYS A 22 -13.78 39.10 -0.70
C LYS A 22 -14.52 37.76 -0.76
N SER A 23 -13.82 36.65 -0.59
CA SER A 23 -14.39 35.31 -0.57
C SER A 23 -13.37 34.34 0.03
N LYS A 24 -13.83 33.13 0.37
CA LYS A 24 -12.96 32.02 0.75
C LYS A 24 -13.16 30.88 -0.22
N THR A 25 -12.09 30.48 -0.89
CA THR A 25 -12.08 29.33 -1.78
C THR A 25 -11.87 28.07 -0.96
N TYR A 26 -12.78 27.11 -1.08
CA TYR A 26 -12.59 25.74 -0.60
C TYR A 26 -12.30 24.87 -1.81
N SER A 27 -11.17 24.16 -1.81
CA SER A 27 -10.93 23.09 -2.77
C SER A 27 -11.53 21.81 -2.20
N VAL A 28 -12.40 21.17 -2.98
CA VAL A 28 -12.84 19.80 -2.73
C VAL A 28 -12.22 18.92 -3.79
N THR A 29 -11.56 17.85 -3.36
CA THR A 29 -11.04 16.85 -4.30
C THR A 29 -12.19 15.93 -4.67
N ILE A 30 -12.67 16.05 -5.90
CA ILE A 30 -13.62 15.09 -6.46
C ILE A 30 -12.81 13.83 -6.80
N LYS A 31 -13.16 12.69 -6.19
CA LYS A 31 -12.54 11.41 -6.53
C LYS A 31 -12.78 11.14 -8.02
N SER A 32 -11.71 10.78 -8.74
CA SER A 32 -11.87 10.32 -10.13
C SER A 32 -12.73 9.06 -10.18
N THR A 33 -13.24 8.73 -11.36
CA THR A 33 -14.04 7.51 -11.59
C THR A 33 -13.28 6.27 -11.13
N GLU A 34 -11.98 6.18 -11.43
CA GLU A 34 -11.12 5.07 -11.04
C GLU A 34 -11.03 4.93 -9.52
N HIS A 35 -10.87 6.03 -8.78
CA HIS A 35 -10.79 5.98 -7.32
C HIS A 35 -12.12 5.53 -6.69
N ARG A 36 -13.26 5.89 -7.29
CA ARG A 36 -14.58 5.43 -6.84
C ARG A 36 -14.79 3.94 -7.10
N GLU A 37 -14.34 3.46 -8.26
CA GLU A 37 -14.41 2.04 -8.61
C GLU A 37 -13.50 1.20 -7.70
N GLN A 38 -12.29 1.67 -7.41
CA GLN A 38 -11.37 1.02 -6.47
C GLN A 38 -11.96 0.95 -5.05
N GLU A 39 -12.58 2.02 -4.57
CA GLU A 39 -13.27 2.05 -3.27
C GLU A 39 -14.41 1.02 -3.23
N ALA A 40 -15.27 1.01 -4.26
CA ALA A 40 -16.35 0.03 -4.37
C ALA A 40 -15.82 -1.42 -4.42
N PHE A 41 -14.71 -1.67 -5.11
CA PHE A 41 -14.07 -2.99 -5.14
C PHE A 41 -13.49 -3.38 -3.78
N GLN A 42 -12.85 -2.46 -3.05
CA GLN A 42 -12.32 -2.72 -1.72
C GLN A 42 -13.42 -3.09 -0.71
N ASP A 43 -14.62 -2.55 -0.89
CA ASP A 43 -15.79 -2.89 -0.06
C ASP A 43 -16.40 -4.25 -0.38
N SER A 44 -16.00 -4.89 -1.48
CA SER A 44 -16.47 -6.23 -1.84
C SER A 44 -16.01 -7.31 -0.85
N GLU A 45 -16.85 -8.33 -0.63
CA GLU A 45 -16.51 -9.46 0.24
C GLU A 45 -15.35 -10.31 -0.31
N GLU A 46 -15.21 -10.37 -1.63
CA GLU A 46 -14.07 -11.01 -2.29
C GLU A 46 -12.76 -10.32 -1.87
N PHE A 47 -12.69 -8.99 -2.01
CA PHE A 47 -11.50 -8.23 -1.63
C PHE A 47 -11.19 -8.39 -0.15
N LYS A 48 -12.19 -8.25 0.73
CA LYS A 48 -12.01 -8.41 2.18
C LYS A 48 -11.49 -9.81 2.54
N THR A 49 -11.98 -10.85 1.86
CA THR A 49 -11.53 -12.23 2.06
C THR A 49 -10.09 -12.44 1.61
N LEU A 50 -9.70 -11.87 0.46
CA LEU A 50 -8.32 -11.88 -0.02
C LEU A 50 -7.38 -11.09 0.91
N ALA A 51 -7.80 -9.91 1.35
CA ALA A 51 -7.05 -9.03 2.24
C ALA A 51 -6.70 -9.73 3.56
N LYS A 52 -7.64 -10.51 4.15
CA LYS A 52 -7.39 -11.34 5.35
C LYS A 52 -6.28 -12.36 5.17
N LYS A 53 -5.95 -12.78 3.94
CA LYS A 53 -4.86 -13.74 3.67
C LYS A 53 -3.49 -13.07 3.50
N ARG A 54 -3.44 -11.74 3.40
CA ARG A 54 -2.22 -10.96 3.10
C ARG A 54 -1.07 -11.21 4.09
N TYR A 55 -1.37 -11.33 5.38
CA TYR A 55 -0.35 -11.57 6.41
C TYR A 55 0.49 -12.84 6.14
N LYS A 56 -0.10 -13.89 5.55
CA LYS A 56 0.60 -15.13 5.18
C LYS A 56 1.63 -14.88 4.07
N ILE A 57 1.28 -14.02 3.12
CA ILE A 57 2.13 -13.64 1.99
C ILE A 57 3.29 -12.77 2.49
N GLU A 58 3.00 -11.78 3.32
CA GLU A 58 4.01 -10.88 3.88
C GLU A 58 5.03 -11.61 4.75
N ALA A 59 4.58 -12.52 5.61
CA ALA A 59 5.46 -13.37 6.40
C ALA A 59 6.38 -14.23 5.51
N LYS A 60 5.86 -14.78 4.41
CA LYS A 60 6.66 -15.57 3.47
C LYS A 60 7.65 -14.70 2.67
N ASN A 61 7.26 -13.50 2.28
CA ASN A 61 8.12 -12.54 1.58
C ASN A 61 9.26 -12.06 2.48
N SER A 62 8.96 -11.71 3.74
CA SER A 62 9.97 -11.34 4.74
C SER A 62 10.98 -12.47 4.96
N LYS A 63 10.51 -13.72 5.04
CA LYS A 63 11.39 -14.89 5.09
C LYS A 63 12.27 -15.03 3.83
N LEU A 64 11.70 -14.85 2.64
CA LEU A 64 12.46 -14.90 1.38
C LEU A 64 13.57 -13.85 1.33
N LYS A 65 13.25 -12.60 1.67
CA LYS A 65 14.22 -11.52 1.73
C LYS A 65 15.33 -11.82 2.74
N HIS A 66 14.99 -11.91 4.01
CA HIS A 66 16.02 -11.91 5.07
C HIS A 66 16.67 -13.26 5.32
N ARG A 67 15.96 -14.39 5.15
CA ARG A 67 16.55 -15.73 5.40
C ARG A 67 17.13 -16.38 4.15
N HIS A 68 16.73 -15.92 2.98
CA HIS A 68 17.15 -16.52 1.71
C HIS A 68 17.84 -15.52 0.78
N GLY A 69 18.18 -14.33 1.27
CA GLY A 69 18.96 -13.32 0.54
C GLY A 69 18.26 -12.79 -0.70
N TYR A 70 16.92 -12.83 -0.76
CA TYR A 70 16.18 -12.43 -1.95
C TYR A 70 16.21 -10.91 -2.18
N ASP A 71 16.48 -10.11 -1.15
CA ASP A 71 16.64 -8.66 -1.25
C ASP A 71 18.06 -8.21 -1.62
N GLU A 72 19.01 -9.14 -1.72
CA GLU A 72 20.39 -8.86 -2.10
C GLU A 72 20.67 -9.37 -3.52
N ALA A 73 21.20 -8.50 -4.38
CA ALA A 73 21.58 -8.89 -5.74
C ALA A 73 23.05 -9.34 -5.76
N SER A 74 23.28 -10.61 -6.10
CA SER A 74 24.62 -11.16 -6.34
C SER A 74 25.10 -10.94 -7.78
N LEU A 75 24.15 -10.73 -8.71
CA LEU A 75 24.41 -10.48 -10.13
C LEU A 75 23.85 -9.13 -10.54
N ALA A 76 24.58 -8.41 -11.38
CA ALA A 76 24.12 -7.15 -11.96
C ALA A 76 23.20 -7.39 -13.18
N GLY A 77 22.27 -6.47 -13.40
CA GLY A 77 21.37 -6.47 -14.55
C GLY A 77 20.10 -7.30 -14.38
N LEU A 78 19.05 -6.93 -15.10
CA LEU A 78 17.70 -7.52 -14.98
C LEU A 78 17.70 -9.04 -15.19
N PHE A 79 18.49 -9.52 -16.14
CA PHE A 79 18.57 -10.95 -16.45
C PHE A 79 19.19 -11.76 -15.31
N GLY A 80 20.31 -11.30 -14.75
CA GLY A 80 20.98 -11.95 -13.62
C GLY A 80 20.10 -11.97 -12.37
N MET A 81 19.44 -10.84 -12.07
CA MET A 81 18.48 -10.75 -10.97
C MET A 81 17.27 -11.69 -11.17
N ALA A 82 16.77 -11.83 -12.40
CA ALA A 82 15.67 -12.74 -12.70
C ALA A 82 16.07 -14.21 -12.45
N ILE A 83 17.25 -14.63 -12.92
CA ILE A 83 17.76 -16.00 -12.68
C ILE A 83 17.97 -16.25 -11.19
N GLN A 84 18.62 -15.31 -10.48
CA GLN A 84 18.86 -15.44 -9.05
C GLN A 84 17.54 -15.53 -8.27
N GLY A 85 16.61 -14.62 -8.55
CA GLY A 85 15.31 -14.58 -7.88
C GLY A 85 14.48 -15.84 -8.11
N THR A 86 14.38 -16.29 -9.36
CA THR A 86 13.66 -17.53 -9.72
C THR A 86 14.27 -18.76 -9.07
N THR A 87 15.61 -18.88 -9.08
CA THR A 87 16.32 -20.00 -8.45
C THR A 87 16.11 -20.03 -6.93
N ALA A 88 16.19 -18.88 -6.26
CA ALA A 88 15.95 -18.77 -4.83
C ALA A 88 14.52 -19.20 -4.45
N ILE A 89 13.51 -18.73 -5.20
CA ILE A 89 12.10 -19.11 -4.98
C ILE A 89 11.92 -20.62 -5.18
N PHE A 90 12.48 -21.17 -6.26
CA PHE A 90 12.39 -22.59 -6.57
C PHE A 90 12.99 -23.47 -5.46
N ALA A 91 14.22 -23.18 -5.05
CA ALA A 91 14.91 -23.93 -3.99
C ALA A 91 14.15 -23.88 -2.64
N VAL A 92 13.63 -22.71 -2.26
CA VAL A 92 12.86 -22.54 -1.02
C VAL A 92 11.54 -23.32 -1.07
N ASN A 93 10.89 -23.37 -2.23
CA ASN A 93 9.67 -24.14 -2.42
C ASN A 93 9.95 -25.65 -2.37
N LEU A 94 11.00 -26.14 -3.03
CA LEU A 94 11.44 -27.53 -2.91
C LEU A 94 11.71 -27.93 -1.46
N LYS A 95 12.48 -27.11 -0.72
CA LYS A 95 12.75 -27.35 0.69
C LYS A 95 11.48 -27.47 1.52
N ARG A 96 10.46 -26.65 1.22
CA ARG A 96 9.16 -26.72 1.89
C ARG A 96 8.42 -28.02 1.59
N ILE A 97 8.34 -28.42 0.33
CA ILE A 97 7.69 -29.68 -0.08
C ILE A 97 8.33 -30.86 0.63
N LEU A 98 9.66 -30.93 0.64
CA LEU A 98 10.40 -31.98 1.33
C LEU A 98 10.18 -31.99 2.85
N THR A 99 9.94 -30.84 3.46
CA THR A 99 9.63 -30.75 4.90
C THR A 99 8.24 -31.31 5.17
N LEU A 100 7.24 -30.92 4.37
CA LEU A 100 5.87 -31.42 4.52
C LEU A 100 5.78 -32.95 4.33
N ILE A 101 6.48 -33.49 3.33
CA ILE A 101 6.55 -34.94 3.10
C ILE A 101 7.18 -35.68 4.29
N LYS A 102 8.11 -35.05 5.02
CA LYS A 102 8.70 -35.64 6.22
C LYS A 102 7.76 -35.57 7.41
N ASP A 103 7.01 -34.47 7.56
CA ASP A 103 6.09 -34.25 8.67
C ASP A 103 4.80 -35.07 8.54
N GLU A 104 4.47 -35.58 7.33
CA GLU A 104 3.37 -36.51 7.07
C GLU A 104 3.68 -37.98 7.44
N LYS A 105 4.92 -38.29 7.81
CA LYS A 105 5.36 -39.62 8.28
C LYS A 105 5.44 -39.71 9.79
#